data_AF-A0AA37S984-F1
#
_entry.id   AF-A0AA37S984-F1
#
_cell.length_a   1.000
_cell.length_b   1.000
_cell.length_c   1.000
_cell.angle_alpha   90.00
_cell.angle_beta   90.00
_cell.angle_gamma   90.00
#
_symmetry.space_group_name_H-M   'P 1'
#
loop_
_entity.id
_entity.type
_entity.pdbx_description
1 polymer ?
#
loop_
_entity_poly.entity_id
_entity_poly.type
_entity_poly.pdbx_seq_one_letter_code
_entity_poly.pdbx_strand_id
1 'polypeptide(L)'
;MTQSNIIPLGVSPGRKMYALLKLFKQGFFALEERKNLSLRDSSSDWIRCAHQSIGVCNRKTNDSTDRVLYMSSSSRRKYFKRSLNLMESLMGSRDQFSLSNGEFRISGKGDEGTDILSSDQIKGEYYFPFAFYENNELKGGAYLNFKSIGDSKQVEHLSSKGITEFHTGGCFFGSTMVGIDQFGKEHSLTNPHYQIPDNVTIVSIVAQPDLHPDEVLTRESLKNFVVLLKCLAKDGQPILNYHLPEDNYLLYALNWYAHGALSDNAFHEYVAHVRQRSADMRTFLSELADAQGITVVYRSSLESLNFRSYDSHRFLAELVSDYGLSGVSDLTLPDKLLPLFKDRLLFCGSSEAKTLWHEALNTECESIKHFNSLLDLNYIDYSASLALSVVSSEDSRVCSLLPLQEAPVVHFYKKLFANSLPNKELLYIQWLPPFLVHIEDFQERAFYISDYLDLLSEVSLTFFIRECFMLTASQVDLRSDLNVNYESFLKSIIA
;
A
#
# COMPACT_ATOMS: atom_id res chain seq x y z
N MET A 1 -17.37 41.81 -16.43
CA MET A 1 -16.94 41.36 -17.77
C MET A 1 -15.42 41.39 -17.80
N THR A 2 -14.80 40.24 -17.55
CA THR A 2 -13.38 39.99 -17.76
C THR A 2 -13.32 38.70 -18.56
N GLN A 3 -12.93 38.84 -19.83
CA GLN A 3 -12.82 37.74 -20.77
C GLN A 3 -11.73 36.79 -20.31
N SER A 4 -12.11 35.54 -20.05
CA SER A 4 -11.21 34.40 -19.95
C SER A 4 -10.59 34.15 -21.32
N ASN A 5 -9.27 34.28 -21.43
CA ASN A 5 -8.52 33.84 -22.59
C ASN A 5 -8.59 32.31 -22.67
N ILE A 6 -9.48 31.80 -23.52
CA ILE A 6 -9.49 30.41 -23.96
C ILE A 6 -8.42 30.29 -25.06
N ILE A 7 -7.37 29.54 -24.79
CA ILE A 7 -6.39 29.12 -25.81
C ILE A 7 -7.02 27.95 -26.60
N PRO A 8 -6.89 27.88 -27.95
CA PRO A 8 -7.56 26.85 -28.74
C PRO A 8 -6.96 25.45 -28.52
N LEU A 9 -7.85 24.49 -28.31
CA LEU A 9 -7.59 23.05 -28.33
C LEU A 9 -7.14 22.61 -29.74
N GLY A 10 -5.91 22.11 -29.84
CA GLY A 10 -5.38 21.51 -31.07
C GLY A 10 -4.32 20.42 -30.83
N VAL A 11 -4.23 19.90 -29.62
CA VAL A 11 -3.24 18.88 -29.24
C VAL A 11 -3.99 17.57 -28.99
N SER A 12 -3.69 16.53 -29.77
CA SER A 12 -4.32 15.22 -29.62
C SER A 12 -4.11 14.66 -28.20
N PRO A 13 -5.06 13.88 -27.65
CA PRO A 13 -4.95 13.29 -26.31
C PRO A 13 -3.61 12.59 -26.07
N GLY A 14 -3.08 11.87 -27.06
CA GLY A 14 -1.77 11.23 -27.00
C GLY A 14 -0.57 12.18 -26.84
N ARG A 15 -0.61 13.41 -27.35
CA ARG A 15 0.46 14.41 -27.13
C ARG A 15 0.39 15.05 -25.76
N LYS A 16 -0.80 15.23 -25.18
CA LYS A 16 -0.97 15.67 -23.79
C LYS A 16 -0.55 14.56 -22.82
N MET A 17 -0.87 13.31 -23.12
CA MET A 17 -0.40 12.13 -22.38
C MET A 17 1.12 11.97 -22.46
N TYR A 18 1.73 12.16 -23.62
CA TYR A 18 3.18 12.22 -23.74
C TYR A 18 3.76 13.39 -22.93
N ALA A 19 3.11 14.56 -22.92
CA ALA A 19 3.53 15.67 -22.05
C ALA A 19 3.34 15.36 -20.57
N LEU A 20 2.33 14.57 -20.17
CA LEU A 20 2.08 14.16 -18.80
C LEU A 20 3.05 13.06 -18.35
N LEU A 21 3.32 12.05 -19.17
CA LEU A 21 4.37 11.05 -18.98
C LEU A 21 5.75 11.70 -19.06
N LYS A 22 5.92 12.75 -19.87
CA LYS A 22 7.11 13.60 -19.91
C LYS A 22 7.17 14.52 -18.70
N LEU A 23 6.06 14.94 -18.09
CA LEU A 23 5.96 15.64 -16.79
C LEU A 23 6.06 14.67 -15.61
N PHE A 24 5.78 13.39 -15.82
CA PHE A 24 6.02 12.32 -14.85
C PHE A 24 7.50 11.97 -14.88
N LYS A 25 8.06 11.87 -16.08
CA LYS A 25 9.50 11.91 -16.36
C LYS A 25 10.11 13.21 -15.83
N GLN A 26 9.54 14.40 -16.04
CA GLN A 26 10.16 15.70 -15.68
C GLN A 26 9.88 16.16 -14.25
N GLY A 27 8.82 15.68 -13.61
CA GLY A 27 8.54 15.82 -12.18
C GLY A 27 9.46 14.91 -11.36
N PHE A 28 9.98 13.86 -11.99
CA PHE A 28 11.15 13.09 -11.54
C PHE A 28 12.50 13.58 -12.13
N PHE A 29 12.50 14.37 -13.20
CA PHE A 29 13.68 14.92 -13.87
C PHE A 29 13.48 16.40 -14.21
N ALA A 30 13.87 17.30 -13.31
CA ALA A 30 14.23 18.65 -13.73
C ALA A 30 15.54 18.61 -14.53
N LEU A 31 15.56 18.00 -15.72
CA LEU A 31 16.79 17.87 -16.50
C LEU A 31 16.64 17.76 -18.02
N GLU A 32 15.56 18.26 -18.65
CA GLU A 32 15.54 18.25 -20.12
C GLU A 32 14.81 19.38 -20.85
N GLU A 33 14.82 20.60 -20.30
CA GLU A 33 14.76 21.83 -21.12
C GLU A 33 15.79 22.88 -20.63
N ARG A 34 17.06 22.50 -20.67
CA ARG A 34 18.19 23.47 -20.65
C ARG A 34 18.65 23.75 -22.08
N LYS A 35 17.93 24.63 -22.76
CA LYS A 35 18.56 25.62 -23.64
C LYS A 35 17.89 26.96 -23.36
N ASN A 36 18.50 27.72 -22.44
CA ASN A 36 18.39 29.20 -22.27
C ASN A 36 17.78 29.79 -20.99
N LEU A 37 17.57 29.04 -19.91
CA LEU A 37 17.30 29.66 -18.60
C LEU A 37 18.41 29.33 -17.60
N SER A 38 19.24 30.32 -17.29
CA SER A 38 20.27 30.25 -16.26
C SER A 38 19.61 30.30 -14.88
N LEU A 39 19.26 29.14 -14.33
CA LEU A 39 18.97 28.99 -12.90
C LEU A 39 20.21 28.41 -12.22
N ARG A 40 20.99 29.31 -11.61
CA ARG A 40 22.14 28.99 -10.76
C ARG A 40 21.76 28.46 -9.37
N ASP A 41 20.47 28.27 -9.07
CA ASP A 41 19.97 27.86 -7.75
C ASP A 41 18.95 26.70 -7.79
N SER A 42 19.27 25.57 -8.43
CA SER A 42 18.44 24.35 -8.34
C SER A 42 19.18 23.26 -7.57
N SER A 43 19.30 23.47 -6.26
CA SER A 43 19.69 22.44 -5.32
C SER A 43 18.47 21.55 -5.02
N SER A 44 18.50 20.36 -5.63
CA SER A 44 17.81 19.13 -5.21
C SER A 44 16.31 18.93 -5.56
N ASP A 45 16.07 18.06 -6.54
CA ASP A 45 14.74 17.59 -6.96
C ASP A 45 14.23 16.51 -5.98
N TRP A 46 13.52 16.96 -4.94
CA TRP A 46 12.83 16.10 -3.97
C TRP A 46 11.33 16.09 -4.23
N ILE A 47 10.73 14.91 -4.34
CA ILE A 47 9.29 14.68 -4.40
C ILE A 47 8.81 14.31 -3.01
N ARG A 48 7.95 15.11 -2.39
CA ARG A 48 7.37 14.74 -1.08
C ARG A 48 6.38 13.57 -1.25
N CYS A 49 6.30 12.61 -0.32
CA CYS A 49 5.42 11.44 -0.36
C CYS A 49 5.02 11.03 1.05
N ALA A 50 3.72 11.04 1.39
CA ALA A 50 3.18 10.45 2.63
C ALA A 50 4.00 10.80 3.89
N HIS A 51 4.20 12.10 4.09
CA HIS A 51 5.09 12.73 5.08
C HIS A 51 6.59 12.85 4.75
N GLN A 52 7.12 12.12 3.79
CA GLN A 52 8.55 12.03 3.49
C GLN A 52 8.95 12.86 2.27
N SER A 53 10.23 13.06 1.97
CA SER A 53 10.67 13.50 0.63
C SER A 53 11.57 12.46 -0.02
N ILE A 54 11.19 12.03 -1.20
CA ILE A 54 11.86 11.06 -2.06
C ILE A 54 12.57 11.80 -3.18
N GLY A 55 13.89 11.67 -3.26
CA GLY A 55 14.70 12.30 -4.30
C GLY A 55 15.44 11.27 -5.15
N VAL A 56 15.78 11.65 -6.38
CA VAL A 56 16.62 10.85 -7.26
C VAL A 56 18.08 10.89 -6.79
N CYS A 57 18.67 9.72 -6.60
CA CYS A 57 20.07 9.55 -6.26
C CYS A 57 20.81 8.86 -7.40
N ASN A 58 21.47 9.65 -8.26
CA ASN A 58 22.31 9.10 -9.31
C ASN A 58 23.78 9.03 -8.84
N ARG A 59 24.43 7.88 -9.05
CA ARG A 59 25.81 7.62 -8.63
C ARG A 59 26.86 8.30 -9.52
N LYS A 60 26.48 8.81 -10.70
CA LYS A 60 27.38 9.51 -11.63
C LYS A 60 27.34 11.02 -11.44
N THR A 61 28.26 11.56 -10.64
CA THR A 61 28.88 12.87 -10.92
C THR A 61 30.17 13.01 -10.14
N ASN A 62 31.29 13.02 -10.87
CA ASN A 62 32.61 13.42 -10.40
C ASN A 62 32.77 14.95 -10.26
N ASP A 63 31.68 15.72 -10.32
CA ASP A 63 31.74 17.17 -10.11
C ASP A 63 31.69 17.48 -8.62
N SER A 64 32.84 17.89 -8.12
CA SER A 64 33.24 18.04 -6.73
C SER A 64 32.52 19.14 -5.93
N THR A 65 31.37 19.63 -6.37
CA THR A 65 30.69 20.72 -5.65
C THR A 65 29.17 20.63 -5.49
N ASP A 66 28.41 19.84 -6.26
CA ASP A 66 26.93 19.96 -6.16
C ASP A 66 26.07 18.70 -6.34
N ARG A 67 26.63 17.50 -6.45
CA ARG A 67 25.79 16.31 -6.70
C ARG A 67 26.20 15.12 -5.83
N VAL A 68 25.20 14.50 -5.21
CA VAL A 68 25.25 13.41 -4.19
C VAL A 68 25.44 13.87 -2.74
N LEU A 69 24.56 14.74 -2.23
CA LEU A 69 24.47 15.03 -0.79
C LEU A 69 23.97 13.84 0.07
N TYR A 70 23.50 12.75 -0.55
CA TYR A 70 22.68 11.74 0.14
C TYR A 70 23.38 10.47 0.64
N MET A 71 24.60 10.19 0.15
CA MET A 71 25.51 9.20 0.73
C MET A 71 26.57 9.83 1.65
N SER A 72 26.41 11.11 2.00
CA SER A 72 27.36 11.87 2.84
C SER A 72 27.57 11.24 4.22
N SER A 73 26.51 10.73 4.86
CA SER A 73 26.63 10.09 6.17
C SER A 73 27.06 8.61 6.07
N SER A 74 27.95 8.19 6.98
CA SER A 74 28.34 6.79 7.15
C SER A 74 27.14 5.88 7.40
N SER A 75 26.13 6.39 8.14
CA SER A 75 24.90 5.65 8.46
C SER A 75 24.08 5.30 7.23
N ARG A 76 23.85 6.26 6.32
CA ARG A 76 23.11 6.02 5.07
C ARG A 76 23.83 5.06 4.14
N ARG A 77 25.14 5.21 3.99
CA ARG A 77 25.99 4.24 3.26
C ARG A 77 25.88 2.82 3.83
N LYS A 78 25.79 2.68 5.15
CA LYS A 78 25.60 1.39 5.82
C LYS A 78 24.24 0.77 5.47
N TYR A 79 23.16 1.54 5.50
CA TYR A 79 21.84 1.02 5.12
C TYR A 79 21.74 0.67 3.64
N PHE A 80 22.25 1.54 2.75
CA PHE A 80 22.28 1.28 1.32
C PHE A 80 23.03 -0.03 1.00
N LYS A 81 24.22 -0.21 1.59
CA LYS A 81 24.99 -1.46 1.47
C LYS A 81 24.22 -2.66 2.01
N ARG A 82 23.48 -2.52 3.11
CA ARG A 82 22.64 -3.61 3.65
C ARG A 82 21.54 -4.02 2.66
N SER A 83 20.84 -3.06 2.05
CA SER A 83 19.82 -3.35 1.02
C SER A 83 20.44 -4.01 -0.21
N LEU A 84 21.59 -3.53 -0.69
CA LEU A 84 22.31 -4.17 -1.79
C LEU A 84 22.76 -5.60 -1.45
N ASN A 85 23.33 -5.83 -0.26
CA ASN A 85 23.74 -7.17 0.17
C ASN A 85 22.55 -8.13 0.28
N LEU A 86 21.39 -7.62 0.75
CA LEU A 86 20.16 -8.39 0.83
C LEU A 86 19.69 -8.81 -0.57
N MET A 87 19.61 -7.86 -1.51
CA MET A 87 19.22 -8.17 -2.90
C MET A 87 20.24 -9.07 -3.60
N GLU A 88 21.54 -8.88 -3.39
CA GLU A 88 22.60 -9.74 -3.92
C GLU A 88 22.42 -11.19 -3.43
N SER A 89 22.17 -11.36 -2.14
CA SER A 89 21.97 -12.68 -1.57
C SER A 89 20.68 -13.35 -2.08
N LEU A 90 19.63 -12.58 -2.39
CA LEU A 90 18.36 -13.08 -2.93
C LEU A 90 18.38 -13.33 -4.45
N MET A 91 19.12 -12.53 -5.20
CA MET A 91 19.00 -12.42 -6.66
C MET A 91 20.34 -12.47 -7.41
N GLY A 92 21.43 -12.84 -6.74
CA GLY A 92 22.75 -13.00 -7.34
C GLY A 92 23.56 -11.71 -7.38
N SER A 93 23.94 -11.23 -8.57
CA SER A 93 24.95 -10.16 -8.69
C SER A 93 24.43 -8.78 -8.31
N ARG A 94 25.30 -7.93 -7.73
CA ARG A 94 25.00 -6.49 -7.49
C ARG A 94 24.90 -5.66 -8.75
N ASP A 95 25.62 -6.07 -9.80
CA ASP A 95 25.66 -5.32 -11.06
C ASP A 95 24.35 -5.49 -11.83
N GLN A 96 23.73 -6.67 -11.69
CA GLN A 96 22.45 -7.01 -12.28
C GLN A 96 21.73 -8.01 -11.38
N PHE A 97 20.71 -7.53 -10.68
CA PHE A 97 19.82 -8.40 -9.93
C PHE A 97 18.93 -9.14 -10.92
N SER A 98 18.88 -10.47 -10.83
CA SER A 98 18.04 -11.27 -11.71
C SER A 98 17.58 -12.53 -10.97
N LEU A 99 16.27 -12.74 -10.93
CA LEU A 99 15.67 -13.95 -10.40
C LEU A 99 14.67 -14.48 -11.42
N SER A 100 14.73 -15.77 -11.71
CA SER A 100 13.85 -16.43 -12.69
C SER A 100 13.53 -17.86 -12.26
N ASN A 101 12.33 -18.31 -12.62
CA ASN A 101 11.89 -19.70 -12.48
C ASN A 101 11.53 -20.33 -13.85
N GLY A 102 12.15 -19.83 -14.93
CA GLY A 102 11.89 -20.28 -16.31
C GLY A 102 10.86 -19.39 -17.01
N GLU A 103 9.59 -19.49 -16.62
CA GLU A 103 8.51 -18.68 -17.19
C GLU A 103 8.58 -17.22 -16.72
N PHE A 104 8.79 -17.01 -15.43
CA PHE A 104 8.82 -15.68 -14.83
C PHE A 104 10.26 -15.21 -14.62
N ARG A 105 10.48 -13.90 -14.77
CA ARG A 105 11.76 -13.26 -14.44
C ARG A 105 11.53 -11.87 -13.87
N ILE A 106 12.24 -11.55 -12.80
CA ILE A 106 12.41 -10.17 -12.34
C ILE A 106 13.87 -9.77 -12.57
N SER A 107 14.08 -8.52 -12.99
CA SER A 107 15.43 -7.96 -13.14
C SER A 107 15.51 -6.54 -12.60
N GLY A 108 16.62 -6.19 -11.96
CA GLY A 108 16.87 -4.85 -11.46
C GLY A 108 18.36 -4.49 -11.56
N LYS A 109 18.68 -3.23 -11.28
CA LYS A 109 20.06 -2.72 -11.31
C LYS A 109 20.40 -1.96 -10.03
N GLY A 110 21.59 -2.23 -9.49
CA GLY A 110 22.17 -1.51 -8.36
C GLY A 110 23.42 -0.69 -8.72
N ASP A 111 23.71 -0.55 -10.02
CA ASP A 111 24.98 -0.08 -10.56
C ASP A 111 25.06 1.44 -10.80
N GLU A 112 26.20 1.89 -11.34
CA GLU A 112 26.46 3.30 -11.62
C GLU A 112 25.60 3.85 -12.76
N GLY A 113 24.67 4.74 -12.42
CA GLY A 113 23.80 5.47 -13.33
C GLY A 113 22.41 4.85 -13.54
N THR A 114 22.01 3.96 -12.63
CA THR A 114 20.59 3.66 -12.39
C THR A 114 20.03 4.74 -11.46
N ASP A 115 18.84 5.25 -11.76
CA ASP A 115 18.16 6.23 -10.92
C ASP A 115 17.48 5.50 -9.75
N ILE A 116 18.13 5.57 -8.60
CA ILE A 116 17.62 5.01 -7.34
C ILE A 116 16.90 6.11 -6.60
N LEU A 117 15.74 5.80 -6.03
CA LEU A 117 14.96 6.76 -5.26
C LEU A 117 15.24 6.58 -3.78
N SER A 118 15.33 7.66 -3.00
CA SER A 118 15.56 7.53 -1.56
C SER A 118 14.88 8.60 -0.73
N SER A 119 14.54 8.27 0.50
CA SER A 119 13.91 9.17 1.47
C SER A 119 14.94 10.09 2.17
N ASP A 120 14.59 11.37 2.31
CA ASP A 120 15.31 12.35 3.12
C ASP A 120 15.13 12.15 4.62
N GLN A 121 13.94 11.73 5.02
CA GLN A 121 13.57 11.60 6.41
C GLN A 121 13.90 10.22 6.97
N ILE A 122 13.69 9.16 6.18
CA ILE A 122 13.89 7.79 6.65
C ILE A 122 15.21 7.22 6.17
N LYS A 123 16.13 7.03 7.12
CA LYS A 123 17.41 6.37 6.88
C LYS A 123 17.16 4.93 6.47
N GLY A 124 17.64 4.55 5.28
CA GLY A 124 17.57 3.18 4.79
C GLY A 124 16.39 2.85 3.89
N GLU A 125 15.71 3.88 3.38
CA GLU A 125 14.73 3.72 2.31
C GLU A 125 15.37 4.03 0.96
N TYR A 126 15.59 2.96 0.19
CA TYR A 126 16.16 3.02 -1.15
C TYR A 126 15.30 2.16 -2.07
N TYR A 127 14.70 2.78 -3.09
CA TYR A 127 13.88 2.10 -4.07
C TYR A 127 14.65 1.95 -5.36
N PHE A 128 14.83 0.71 -5.77
CA PHE A 128 15.53 0.33 -6.98
C PHE A 128 14.50 -0.01 -8.05
N PRO A 129 14.71 0.39 -9.32
CA PRO A 129 13.83 0.00 -10.39
C PRO A 129 13.98 -1.48 -10.68
N PHE A 130 12.85 -2.17 -10.78
CA PHE A 130 12.74 -3.56 -11.22
C PHE A 130 11.78 -3.67 -12.41
N ALA A 131 12.12 -4.56 -13.33
CA ALA A 131 11.29 -4.96 -14.46
C ALA A 131 10.81 -6.41 -14.25
N PHE A 132 9.57 -6.67 -14.64
CA PHE A 132 8.86 -7.94 -14.47
C PHE A 132 8.53 -8.53 -15.84
N TYR A 133 8.92 -9.78 -16.02
CA TYR A 133 8.80 -10.51 -17.26
C TYR A 133 8.06 -11.83 -17.05
N GLU A 134 7.24 -12.18 -18.03
CA GLU A 134 6.58 -13.47 -18.16
C GLU A 134 6.81 -13.95 -19.60
N ASN A 135 7.35 -15.15 -19.76
CA ASN A 135 7.71 -15.73 -21.05
C ASN A 135 8.63 -14.80 -21.89
N ASN A 136 9.55 -14.10 -21.22
CA ASN A 136 10.43 -13.05 -21.76
C ASN A 136 9.73 -11.79 -22.28
N GLU A 137 8.41 -11.68 -22.15
CA GLU A 137 7.67 -10.44 -22.44
C GLU A 137 7.65 -9.55 -21.21
N LEU A 138 7.87 -8.25 -21.41
CA LEU A 138 7.78 -7.28 -20.34
C LEU A 138 6.31 -7.07 -19.95
N LYS A 139 5.98 -7.35 -18.68
CA LYS A 139 4.62 -7.20 -18.13
C LYS A 139 4.44 -5.95 -17.30
N GLY A 140 5.52 -5.46 -16.69
CA GLY A 140 5.49 -4.27 -15.85
C GLY A 140 6.81 -4.06 -15.12
N GLY A 141 6.81 -3.19 -14.12
CA GLY A 141 7.97 -2.92 -13.28
C GLY A 141 7.56 -2.12 -12.06
N ALA A 142 8.44 -1.97 -11.09
CA ALA A 142 8.18 -1.17 -9.89
C ALA A 142 9.47 -0.72 -9.23
N TYR A 143 9.38 0.36 -8.46
CA TYR A 143 10.43 0.79 -7.56
C TYR A 143 10.30 0.04 -6.24
N LEU A 144 11.23 -0.85 -5.95
CA LEU A 144 11.18 -1.76 -4.81
C LEU A 144 12.30 -1.48 -3.81
N ASN A 145 11.96 -1.54 -2.54
CA ASN A 145 12.86 -1.38 -1.40
C ASN A 145 12.83 -2.66 -0.56
N PHE A 146 13.95 -3.37 -0.56
CA PHE A 146 14.13 -4.64 0.15
C PHE A 146 14.75 -4.41 1.53
N LYS A 147 14.10 -4.97 2.55
CA LYS A 147 14.53 -4.93 3.96
C LYS A 147 14.28 -6.28 4.63
N SER A 148 15.02 -6.57 5.69
CA SER A 148 14.77 -7.73 6.56
C SER A 148 14.40 -7.25 7.97
N ILE A 149 13.42 -7.90 8.59
CA ILE A 149 13.10 -7.75 10.01
C ILE A 149 13.63 -9.00 10.72
N GLY A 150 14.41 -8.83 11.79
CA GLY A 150 15.04 -9.94 12.54
C GLY A 150 16.51 -10.22 12.17
N ASP A 151 16.98 -11.45 12.36
CA ASP A 151 18.40 -11.84 12.15
C ASP A 151 18.76 -12.07 10.67
N SER A 152 19.92 -11.57 10.29
CA SER A 152 20.51 -11.56 8.94
C SER A 152 20.79 -12.94 8.30
N LYS A 153 20.87 -14.02 9.09
CA LYS A 153 21.14 -15.39 8.57
C LYS A 153 20.01 -15.94 7.68
N GLN A 154 18.82 -15.35 7.77
CA GLN A 154 17.65 -15.82 7.02
C GLN A 154 17.71 -15.50 5.52
N VAL A 155 18.57 -14.56 5.08
CA VAL A 155 18.67 -14.21 3.67
C VAL A 155 19.16 -15.38 2.83
N GLU A 156 20.11 -16.16 3.35
CA GLU A 156 20.58 -17.40 2.73
C GLU A 156 19.49 -18.49 2.74
N HIS A 157 18.64 -18.49 3.77
CA HIS A 157 17.53 -19.43 3.89
C HIS A 157 16.40 -19.15 2.88
N LEU A 158 16.01 -17.88 2.74
CA LEU A 158 14.99 -17.45 1.78
C LEU A 158 15.50 -17.60 0.34
N SER A 159 16.77 -17.26 0.11
CA SER A 159 17.42 -17.46 -1.19
C SER A 159 17.51 -18.92 -1.59
N SER A 160 17.58 -19.88 -0.66
CA SER A 160 17.62 -21.31 -0.98
C SER A 160 16.23 -21.94 -1.08
N LYS A 161 15.33 -21.70 -0.11
CA LYS A 161 14.00 -22.33 -0.07
C LYS A 161 12.91 -21.60 -0.86
N GLY A 162 13.01 -20.29 -1.09
CA GLY A 162 11.94 -19.47 -1.66
C GLY A 162 10.86 -19.09 -0.64
N ILE A 163 9.94 -18.20 -1.02
CA ILE A 163 8.90 -17.60 -0.17
C ILE A 163 7.55 -18.26 -0.47
N THR A 164 6.84 -18.75 0.55
CA THR A 164 5.53 -19.40 0.35
C THR A 164 4.37 -18.44 0.55
N GLU A 165 4.50 -17.52 1.49
CA GLU A 165 3.42 -16.63 1.89
C GLU A 165 3.78 -15.17 1.67
N PHE A 166 2.87 -14.43 1.05
CA PHE A 166 2.99 -13.01 0.76
C PHE A 166 1.85 -12.27 1.44
N HIS A 167 2.17 -11.37 2.36
CA HIS A 167 1.20 -10.55 3.05
C HIS A 167 1.12 -9.17 2.41
N THR A 168 -0.08 -8.76 2.02
CA THR A 168 -0.35 -7.44 1.44
C THR A 168 -1.73 -6.94 1.84
N GLY A 169 -2.07 -5.72 1.48
CA GLY A 169 -3.38 -5.11 1.71
C GLY A 169 -3.47 -3.73 1.06
N GLY A 170 -4.65 -3.13 1.13
CA GLY A 170 -4.89 -1.79 0.62
C GLY A 170 -6.26 -1.25 1.06
N CYS A 171 -6.42 0.06 0.92
CA CYS A 171 -7.66 0.77 1.22
C CYS A 171 -8.73 0.47 0.17
N PHE A 172 -9.99 0.24 0.60
CA PHE A 172 -11.12 0.00 -0.31
C PHE A 172 -11.77 1.30 -0.78
N PHE A 173 -12.04 2.20 0.16
CA PHE A 173 -12.93 3.32 -0.11
C PHE A 173 -12.19 4.63 -0.35
N GLY A 174 -11.04 4.85 0.31
CA GLY A 174 -10.39 6.16 0.33
C GLY A 174 -11.43 7.28 0.48
N SER A 175 -11.40 8.33 -0.34
CA SER A 175 -12.39 9.42 -0.26
C SER A 175 -13.78 9.14 -0.85
N THR A 176 -14.05 7.94 -1.40
CA THR A 176 -15.31 7.67 -2.15
C THR A 176 -16.54 7.38 -1.30
N MET A 177 -16.39 7.26 0.02
CA MET A 177 -17.50 7.05 0.95
C MET A 177 -17.64 8.24 1.89
N VAL A 178 -18.77 8.94 1.76
CA VAL A 178 -19.09 10.14 2.53
C VAL A 178 -20.40 9.98 3.28
N GLY A 179 -20.47 10.59 4.46
CA GLY A 179 -21.67 10.71 5.26
C GLY A 179 -22.34 12.05 4.99
N ILE A 180 -23.66 12.05 4.87
CA ILE A 180 -24.45 13.27 4.80
C ILE A 180 -25.07 13.51 6.18
N ASP A 181 -24.80 14.67 6.76
CA ASP A 181 -25.35 15.06 8.07
C ASP A 181 -26.80 15.55 8.00
N GLN A 182 -27.39 15.82 9.16
CA GLN A 182 -28.74 16.35 9.28
C GLN A 182 -28.96 17.74 8.64
N PHE A 183 -27.89 18.43 8.25
CA PHE A 183 -27.90 19.73 7.56
C PHE A 183 -27.57 19.61 6.07
N GLY A 184 -27.35 18.39 5.55
CA GLY A 184 -26.98 18.14 4.15
C GLY A 184 -25.51 18.38 3.84
N LYS A 185 -24.64 18.45 4.84
CA LYS A 185 -23.18 18.60 4.68
C LYS A 185 -22.51 17.24 4.54
N GLU A 186 -21.46 17.18 3.72
CA GLU A 186 -20.66 15.98 3.51
C GLU A 186 -19.52 15.85 4.53
N HIS A 187 -19.28 14.62 4.98
CA HIS A 187 -18.26 14.24 5.94
C HIS A 187 -17.50 13.00 5.44
N SER A 188 -16.17 13.02 5.50
CA SER A 188 -15.35 11.84 5.14
C SER A 188 -15.52 10.74 6.20
N LEU A 189 -15.85 9.51 5.77
CA LEU A 189 -16.09 8.38 6.68
C LEU A 189 -15.04 7.26 6.57
N THR A 190 -13.87 7.60 6.10
CA THR A 190 -12.78 6.67 5.80
C THR A 190 -11.43 7.21 6.22
N ASN A 191 -11.34 8.52 6.49
CA ASN A 191 -10.19 9.13 7.09
C ASN A 191 -10.15 8.80 8.60
N PRO A 192 -9.16 8.04 9.08
CA PRO A 192 -9.09 7.64 10.49
C PRO A 192 -8.79 8.81 11.45
N HIS A 193 -8.40 9.98 10.93
CA HIS A 193 -8.16 11.19 11.72
C HIS A 193 -9.36 12.15 11.69
N TYR A 194 -10.35 11.90 10.82
CA TYR A 194 -11.53 12.74 10.74
C TYR A 194 -12.44 12.52 11.95
N GLN A 195 -12.79 13.62 12.62
CA GLN A 195 -13.74 13.62 13.73
C GLN A 195 -15.02 14.32 13.31
N ILE A 196 -16.14 13.60 13.43
CA ILE A 196 -17.47 14.20 13.27
C ILE A 196 -17.71 15.11 14.48
N PRO A 197 -18.11 16.38 14.29
CA PRO A 197 -18.39 17.28 15.41
C PRO A 197 -19.47 16.75 16.35
N ASP A 198 -19.36 17.00 17.66
CA ASP A 198 -20.26 16.46 18.71
C ASP A 198 -21.75 16.75 18.49
N ASN A 199 -22.09 17.81 17.74
CA ASN A 199 -23.45 18.23 17.44
C ASN A 199 -23.94 17.80 16.05
N VAL A 200 -23.20 16.93 15.37
CA VAL A 200 -23.46 16.46 14.01
C VAL A 200 -23.79 14.96 14.06
N THR A 201 -24.84 14.58 13.36
CA THR A 201 -25.25 13.19 13.19
C THR A 201 -25.39 12.90 11.71
N ILE A 202 -24.67 11.90 11.23
CA ILE A 202 -24.77 11.40 9.87
C ILE A 202 -26.09 10.62 9.73
N VAL A 203 -26.93 11.06 8.79
CA VAL A 203 -28.27 10.51 8.55
C VAL A 203 -28.36 9.61 7.32
N SER A 204 -27.38 9.70 6.42
CA SER A 204 -27.26 8.79 5.26
C SER A 204 -25.83 8.66 4.78
N ILE A 205 -25.56 7.62 4.01
CA ILE A 205 -24.26 7.32 3.41
C ILE A 205 -24.35 7.41 1.89
N VAL A 206 -23.35 8.04 1.28
CA VAL A 206 -23.17 8.04 -0.17
C VAL A 206 -21.83 7.40 -0.47
N ALA A 207 -21.85 6.29 -1.21
CA ALA A 207 -20.67 5.66 -1.77
C ALA A 207 -20.68 5.84 -3.29
N GLN A 208 -19.62 6.41 -3.85
CA GLN A 208 -19.50 6.52 -5.30
C GLN A 208 -19.40 5.12 -5.94
N PRO A 209 -20.04 4.89 -7.11
CA PRO A 209 -20.01 3.58 -7.77
C PRO A 209 -18.61 3.24 -8.29
N ASP A 210 -17.81 4.25 -8.63
CA ASP A 210 -16.48 4.08 -9.16
C ASP A 210 -15.50 3.59 -8.08
N LEU A 211 -14.43 2.92 -8.54
CA LEU A 211 -13.35 2.50 -7.67
C LEU A 211 -12.53 3.72 -7.24
N HIS A 212 -12.15 3.78 -5.97
CA HIS A 212 -11.22 4.79 -5.50
C HIS A 212 -9.87 4.63 -6.21
N PRO A 213 -9.15 5.71 -6.53
CA PRO A 213 -7.85 5.60 -7.20
C PRO A 213 -6.84 4.68 -6.50
N ASP A 214 -6.82 4.63 -5.16
CA ASP A 214 -5.93 3.69 -4.44
C ASP A 214 -6.35 2.24 -4.65
N GLU A 215 -7.65 1.99 -4.77
CA GLU A 215 -8.19 0.66 -5.03
C GLU A 215 -7.80 0.22 -6.44
N VAL A 216 -7.96 1.09 -7.44
CA VAL A 216 -7.52 0.84 -8.82
C VAL A 216 -6.02 0.58 -8.87
N LEU A 217 -5.23 1.42 -8.20
CA LEU A 217 -3.79 1.27 -8.09
C LEU A 217 -3.42 -0.07 -7.44
N THR A 218 -4.06 -0.44 -6.32
CA THR A 218 -3.81 -1.71 -5.64
C THR A 218 -4.11 -2.90 -6.55
N ARG A 219 -5.25 -2.87 -7.26
CA ARG A 219 -5.64 -3.92 -8.21
C ARG A 219 -4.63 -4.06 -9.36
N GLU A 220 -4.19 -2.96 -9.96
CA GLU A 220 -3.20 -3.00 -11.04
C GLU A 220 -1.79 -3.36 -10.55
N SER A 221 -1.39 -2.91 -9.37
CA SER A 221 -0.14 -3.33 -8.71
C SER A 221 -0.12 -4.84 -8.49
N LEU A 222 -1.20 -5.43 -7.99
CA LEU A 222 -1.28 -6.88 -7.76
C LEU A 222 -1.10 -7.68 -9.04
N LYS A 223 -1.75 -7.26 -10.14
CA LYS A 223 -1.56 -7.88 -11.46
C LYS A 223 -0.09 -7.89 -11.89
N ASN A 224 0.61 -6.78 -11.69
CA ASN A 224 2.04 -6.66 -12.00
C ASN A 224 2.91 -7.50 -11.06
N PHE A 225 2.57 -7.56 -9.78
CA PHE A 225 3.39 -8.24 -8.77
C PHE A 225 3.28 -9.75 -8.80
N VAL A 226 2.32 -10.36 -9.50
CA VAL A 226 2.26 -11.82 -9.65
C VAL A 226 3.61 -12.40 -10.11
N VAL A 227 4.28 -11.76 -11.07
CA VAL A 227 5.62 -12.16 -11.54
C VAL A 227 6.62 -12.17 -10.39
N LEU A 228 6.61 -11.13 -9.55
CA LEU A 228 7.45 -11.03 -8.36
C LEU A 228 7.14 -12.16 -7.37
N LEU A 229 5.86 -12.45 -7.11
CA LEU A 229 5.44 -13.52 -6.21
C LEU A 229 5.94 -14.89 -6.71
N LYS A 230 5.74 -15.19 -8.00
CA LYS A 230 6.15 -16.45 -8.64
C LYS A 230 7.67 -16.63 -8.63
N CYS A 231 8.42 -15.58 -8.97
CA CYS A 231 9.88 -15.62 -8.92
C CYS A 231 10.41 -15.88 -7.50
N LEU A 232 9.87 -15.19 -6.49
CA LEU A 232 10.28 -15.34 -5.09
C LEU A 232 9.84 -16.68 -4.49
N ALA A 233 8.72 -17.24 -4.94
CA ALA A 233 8.25 -18.55 -4.52
C ALA A 233 9.04 -19.72 -5.10
N LYS A 234 9.81 -19.47 -6.17
CA LYS A 234 10.57 -20.47 -6.92
C LYS A 234 9.67 -21.58 -7.44
N ASP A 235 9.77 -22.78 -6.86
CA ASP A 235 9.03 -23.98 -7.23
C ASP A 235 7.71 -24.12 -6.43
N GLY A 236 7.50 -23.28 -5.42
CA GLY A 236 6.28 -23.28 -4.60
C GLY A 236 5.14 -22.50 -5.25
N GLN A 237 3.89 -22.90 -4.96
CA GLN A 237 2.72 -22.10 -5.29
C GLN A 237 2.61 -20.92 -4.32
N PRO A 238 2.63 -19.66 -4.79
CA PRO A 238 2.48 -18.49 -3.91
C PRO A 238 1.12 -18.48 -3.23
N ILE A 239 1.12 -18.21 -1.91
CA ILE A 239 -0.08 -17.91 -1.14
C ILE A 239 -0.08 -16.40 -0.84
N LEU A 240 -1.09 -15.70 -1.34
CA LEU A 240 -1.33 -14.30 -1.07
C LEU A 240 -2.28 -14.16 0.14
N ASN A 241 -1.73 -13.83 1.29
CA ASN A 241 -2.49 -13.37 2.45
C ASN A 241 -2.88 -11.90 2.21
N TYR A 242 -4.15 -11.66 1.87
CA TYR A 242 -4.66 -10.32 1.65
C TYR A 242 -5.40 -9.83 2.90
N HIS A 243 -4.89 -8.79 3.55
CA HIS A 243 -5.62 -8.12 4.63
C HIS A 243 -6.82 -7.39 4.03
N LEU A 244 -8.00 -7.92 4.30
CA LEU A 244 -9.27 -7.40 3.82
C LEU A 244 -9.88 -6.57 4.97
N PRO A 245 -9.76 -5.23 4.98
CA PRO A 245 -10.14 -4.37 6.12
C PRO A 245 -11.65 -4.27 6.41
N GLU A 246 -12.46 -5.26 6.03
CA GLU A 246 -13.91 -5.27 6.30
C GLU A 246 -14.20 -5.09 7.80
N ASP A 247 -13.60 -5.92 8.64
CA ASP A 247 -13.80 -5.88 10.09
C ASP A 247 -13.29 -4.56 10.69
N ASN A 248 -12.19 -4.02 10.14
CA ASN A 248 -11.62 -2.72 10.48
C ASN A 248 -12.59 -1.56 10.18
N TYR A 249 -13.26 -1.58 9.01
CA TYR A 249 -14.29 -0.60 8.65
C TYR A 249 -15.54 -0.71 9.53
N LEU A 250 -15.95 -1.93 9.89
CA LEU A 250 -17.08 -2.13 10.79
C LEU A 250 -16.79 -1.59 12.20
N LEU A 251 -15.54 -1.67 12.68
CA LEU A 251 -15.13 -1.01 13.92
C LEU A 251 -15.22 0.53 13.83
N TYR A 252 -14.90 1.15 12.68
CA TYR A 252 -15.09 2.59 12.49
C TYR A 252 -16.57 2.98 12.61
N ALA A 253 -17.44 2.26 11.90
CA ALA A 253 -18.88 2.51 11.94
C ALA A 253 -19.46 2.35 13.35
N LEU A 254 -19.08 1.28 14.04
CA LEU A 254 -19.51 1.02 15.42
C LEU A 254 -19.04 2.12 16.35
N ASN A 255 -17.81 2.60 16.18
CA ASN A 255 -17.30 3.72 16.97
C ASN A 255 -18.14 4.98 16.76
N TRP A 256 -18.46 5.36 15.51
CA TRP A 256 -19.30 6.55 15.26
C TRP A 256 -20.73 6.39 15.75
N TYR A 257 -21.35 5.23 15.51
CA TYR A 257 -22.70 4.93 15.99
C TYR A 257 -22.78 5.03 17.51
N ALA A 258 -21.82 4.41 18.21
CA ALA A 258 -21.79 4.37 19.66
C ALA A 258 -21.62 5.76 20.31
N HIS A 259 -21.04 6.73 19.60
CA HIS A 259 -20.93 8.12 20.05
C HIS A 259 -22.08 9.02 19.55
N GLY A 260 -23.12 8.46 18.93
CA GLY A 260 -24.27 9.22 18.40
C GLY A 260 -23.96 10.04 17.13
N ALA A 261 -22.76 9.87 16.56
CA ALA A 261 -22.35 10.56 15.34
C ALA A 261 -22.93 9.93 14.07
N LEU A 262 -23.47 8.71 14.17
CA LEU A 262 -24.09 7.97 13.07
C LEU A 262 -25.48 7.52 13.50
N SER A 263 -26.50 7.85 12.70
CA SER A 263 -27.86 7.33 12.90
C SER A 263 -27.91 5.82 12.61
N ASP A 264 -28.93 5.14 13.13
CA ASP A 264 -29.17 3.70 12.88
C ASP A 264 -29.26 3.37 11.38
N ASN A 265 -30.03 4.16 10.62
CA ASN A 265 -30.14 3.98 9.18
C ASN A 265 -28.79 4.15 8.46
N ALA A 266 -28.05 5.21 8.78
CA ALA A 266 -26.74 5.46 8.19
C ALA A 266 -25.71 4.38 8.57
N PHE A 267 -25.80 3.81 9.78
CA PHE A 267 -24.97 2.68 10.19
C PHE A 267 -25.23 1.46 9.28
N HIS A 268 -26.50 1.10 9.09
CA HIS A 268 -26.86 -0.04 8.22
C HIS A 268 -26.45 0.18 6.76
N GLU A 269 -26.61 1.39 6.23
CA GLU A 269 -26.12 1.77 4.89
C GLU A 269 -24.59 1.63 4.79
N TYR A 270 -23.84 2.10 5.80
CA TYR A 270 -22.38 1.98 5.84
C TYR A 270 -21.95 0.51 5.80
N VAL A 271 -22.54 -0.33 6.66
CA VAL A 271 -22.25 -1.77 6.71
C VAL A 271 -22.53 -2.43 5.37
N ALA A 272 -23.64 -2.10 4.71
CA ALA A 272 -24.00 -2.64 3.40
C ALA A 272 -22.97 -2.25 2.33
N HIS A 273 -22.55 -0.97 2.29
CA HIS A 273 -21.51 -0.52 1.36
C HIS A 273 -20.17 -1.21 1.58
N VAL A 274 -19.71 -1.30 2.83
CA VAL A 274 -18.47 -2.01 3.21
C VAL A 274 -18.47 -3.46 2.73
N ARG A 275 -19.58 -4.17 2.95
CA ARG A 275 -19.71 -5.58 2.54
C ARG A 275 -19.78 -5.75 1.05
N GLN A 276 -20.50 -4.89 0.34
CA GLN A 276 -20.54 -4.95 -1.12
C GLN A 276 -19.14 -4.77 -1.70
N ARG A 277 -18.39 -3.74 -1.27
CA ARG A 277 -17.03 -3.52 -1.78
C ARG A 277 -16.06 -4.62 -1.38
N SER A 278 -16.19 -5.17 -0.16
CA SER A 278 -15.45 -6.36 0.28
C SER A 278 -15.71 -7.55 -0.67
N ALA A 279 -16.97 -7.81 -1.02
CA ALA A 279 -17.34 -8.86 -1.97
C ALA A 279 -16.77 -8.61 -3.38
N ASP A 280 -16.79 -7.37 -3.86
CA ASP A 280 -16.21 -6.99 -5.16
C ASP A 280 -14.69 -7.24 -5.18
N MET A 281 -13.98 -6.90 -4.10
CA MET A 281 -12.54 -7.16 -3.96
C MET A 281 -12.24 -8.66 -3.87
N ARG A 282 -13.06 -9.44 -3.12
CA ARG A 282 -12.93 -10.90 -3.07
C ARG A 282 -13.09 -11.51 -4.45
N THR A 283 -14.08 -11.06 -5.22
CA THR A 283 -14.32 -11.51 -6.61
C THR A 283 -13.10 -11.24 -7.48
N PHE A 284 -12.60 -9.99 -7.47
CA PHE A 284 -11.37 -9.63 -8.20
C PHE A 284 -10.17 -10.51 -7.81
N LEU A 285 -9.95 -10.73 -6.51
CA LEU A 285 -8.84 -11.53 -6.02
C LEU A 285 -8.99 -13.02 -6.39
N SER A 286 -10.21 -13.55 -6.39
CA SER A 286 -10.49 -14.92 -6.85
C SER A 286 -10.20 -15.08 -8.34
N GLU A 287 -10.66 -14.14 -9.17
CA GLU A 287 -10.38 -14.13 -10.60
C GLU A 287 -8.87 -14.04 -10.89
N LEU A 288 -8.15 -13.18 -10.14
CA LEU A 288 -6.70 -13.10 -10.22
C LEU A 288 -6.04 -14.42 -9.80
N ALA A 289 -6.53 -15.04 -8.72
CA ALA A 289 -6.03 -16.31 -8.21
C ALA A 289 -6.15 -17.44 -9.25
N ASP A 290 -7.33 -17.58 -9.83
CA ASP A 290 -7.64 -18.60 -10.83
C ASP A 290 -6.82 -18.37 -12.12
N ALA A 291 -6.76 -17.13 -12.59
CA ALA A 291 -6.03 -16.78 -13.82
C ALA A 291 -4.51 -16.98 -13.69
N GLN A 292 -3.95 -16.82 -12.50
CA GLN A 292 -2.51 -16.80 -12.27
C GLN A 292 -2.01 -18.04 -11.49
N GLY A 293 -2.91 -18.95 -11.12
CA GLY A 293 -2.59 -20.13 -10.32
C GLY A 293 -1.91 -19.78 -8.99
N ILE A 294 -2.40 -18.75 -8.29
CA ILE A 294 -1.98 -18.42 -6.92
C ILE A 294 -3.11 -18.74 -5.95
N THR A 295 -2.78 -18.95 -4.67
CA THR A 295 -3.81 -19.13 -3.64
C THR A 295 -4.03 -17.81 -2.92
N VAL A 296 -5.28 -17.39 -2.73
CA VAL A 296 -5.59 -16.20 -1.92
C VAL A 296 -6.22 -16.63 -0.61
N VAL A 297 -5.73 -16.06 0.48
CA VAL A 297 -6.24 -16.29 1.83
C VAL A 297 -6.60 -14.95 2.45
N TYR A 298 -7.83 -14.83 2.92
CA TYR A 298 -8.31 -13.66 3.65
C TYR A 298 -8.20 -13.96 5.14
N ARG A 299 -7.28 -13.28 5.83
CA ARG A 299 -7.10 -13.42 7.28
C ARG A 299 -7.25 -12.07 7.96
N SER A 300 -7.96 -12.07 9.08
CA SER A 300 -7.95 -10.98 10.05
C SER A 300 -7.75 -11.55 11.44
N SER A 301 -7.01 -10.86 12.30
CA SER A 301 -6.94 -11.23 13.71
C SER A 301 -8.22 -10.90 14.48
N LEU A 302 -9.17 -10.16 13.87
CA LEU A 302 -10.48 -9.82 14.41
C LEU A 302 -11.57 -10.86 14.11
N GLU A 303 -11.26 -11.97 13.44
CA GLU A 303 -12.25 -12.98 13.04
C GLU A 303 -13.13 -13.48 14.19
N SER A 304 -12.60 -13.54 15.43
CA SER A 304 -13.36 -13.97 16.60
C SER A 304 -14.47 -13.01 17.02
N LEU A 305 -14.48 -11.76 16.54
CA LEU A 305 -15.58 -10.79 16.74
C LEU A 305 -16.82 -11.12 15.90
N ASN A 306 -16.67 -12.00 14.90
CA ASN A 306 -17.78 -12.59 14.15
C ASN A 306 -18.66 -11.60 13.37
N PHE A 307 -18.16 -10.40 13.08
CA PHE A 307 -18.92 -9.35 12.39
C PHE A 307 -19.44 -9.77 11.02
N ARG A 308 -18.70 -10.63 10.30
CA ARG A 308 -19.07 -11.14 8.97
C ARG A 308 -20.32 -12.02 8.99
N SER A 309 -20.66 -12.61 10.13
CA SER A 309 -21.83 -13.49 10.25
C SER A 309 -23.15 -12.75 10.42
N TYR A 310 -23.10 -11.49 10.84
CA TYR A 310 -24.31 -10.72 11.13
C TYR A 310 -24.98 -10.26 9.84
N ASP A 311 -26.30 -10.13 9.82
CA ASP A 311 -26.99 -9.50 8.69
C ASP A 311 -26.79 -7.97 8.71
N SER A 312 -26.69 -7.32 7.55
CA SER A 312 -26.41 -5.88 7.49
C SER A 312 -27.51 -5.06 8.15
N HIS A 313 -28.79 -5.47 8.02
CA HIS A 313 -29.95 -4.79 8.59
C HIS A 313 -30.23 -5.16 10.04
N ARG A 314 -29.62 -6.25 10.53
CA ARG A 314 -29.79 -6.73 11.91
C ARG A 314 -28.51 -6.66 12.72
N PHE A 315 -27.45 -6.05 12.18
CA PHE A 315 -26.11 -6.08 12.72
C PHE A 315 -26.06 -5.69 14.19
N LEU A 316 -26.65 -4.54 14.56
CA LEU A 316 -26.65 -4.06 15.94
C LEU A 316 -27.46 -4.97 16.88
N ALA A 317 -28.62 -5.45 16.45
CA ALA A 317 -29.44 -6.36 17.23
C ALA A 317 -28.74 -7.72 17.48
N GLU A 318 -28.08 -8.25 16.45
CA GLU A 318 -27.32 -9.49 16.53
C GLU A 318 -26.06 -9.33 17.38
N LEU A 319 -25.35 -8.20 17.25
CA LEU A 319 -24.22 -7.84 18.12
C LEU A 319 -24.66 -7.74 19.59
N VAL A 320 -25.73 -7.00 19.88
CA VAL A 320 -26.26 -6.84 21.25
C VAL A 320 -26.67 -8.19 21.84
N SER A 321 -27.29 -9.05 21.03
CA SER A 321 -27.65 -10.41 21.46
C SER A 321 -26.42 -11.27 21.73
N ASP A 322 -25.45 -11.31 20.80
CA ASP A 322 -24.27 -12.18 20.88
C ASP A 322 -23.34 -11.81 22.05
N TYR A 323 -23.30 -10.52 22.40
CA TYR A 323 -22.49 -10.02 23.52
C TYR A 323 -23.28 -9.86 24.83
N GLY A 324 -24.54 -10.31 24.88
CA GLY A 324 -25.35 -10.28 26.11
C GLY A 324 -25.67 -8.87 26.61
N LEU A 325 -25.77 -7.89 25.71
CA LEU A 325 -25.99 -6.47 26.01
C LEU A 325 -27.47 -6.08 26.01
N SER A 326 -28.38 -7.05 26.13
CA SER A 326 -29.82 -6.79 26.13
C SER A 326 -30.21 -5.85 27.28
N GLY A 327 -30.85 -4.71 26.95
CA GLY A 327 -31.29 -3.71 27.93
C GLY A 327 -30.23 -2.65 28.28
N VAL A 328 -29.08 -2.64 27.61
CA VAL A 328 -28.11 -1.55 27.68
C VAL A 328 -28.60 -0.37 26.83
N SER A 329 -28.51 0.85 27.35
CA SER A 329 -28.79 2.05 26.56
C SER A 329 -27.68 2.32 25.54
N ASP A 330 -28.07 2.79 24.35
CA ASP A 330 -27.13 3.08 23.24
C ASP A 330 -25.99 4.01 23.66
N LEU A 331 -26.27 4.99 24.52
CA LEU A 331 -25.29 5.96 25.06
C LEU A 331 -24.17 5.34 25.91
N THR A 332 -24.32 4.09 26.37
CA THR A 332 -23.28 3.38 27.16
C THR A 332 -22.70 2.18 26.42
N LEU A 333 -23.12 1.96 25.17
CA LEU A 333 -22.66 0.87 24.34
C LEU A 333 -21.14 0.87 24.11
N PRO A 334 -20.45 2.00 23.83
CA PRO A 334 -19.00 1.96 23.54
C PRO A 334 -18.15 1.54 24.74
N ASP A 335 -18.48 2.06 25.93
CA ASP A 335 -17.79 1.71 27.19
C ASP A 335 -17.88 0.21 27.51
N LYS A 336 -18.92 -0.47 27.00
CA LYS A 336 -19.14 -1.90 27.20
C LYS A 336 -18.58 -2.76 26.09
N LEU A 337 -18.59 -2.30 24.84
CA LEU A 337 -18.12 -3.07 23.70
C LEU A 337 -16.60 -3.29 23.74
N LEU A 338 -15.81 -2.27 24.07
CA LEU A 338 -14.35 -2.39 24.03
C LEU A 338 -13.80 -3.47 24.99
N PRO A 339 -14.20 -3.53 26.28
CA PRO A 339 -13.79 -4.62 27.16
C PRO A 339 -14.22 -6.00 26.65
N LEU A 340 -15.46 -6.13 26.16
CA LEU A 340 -15.98 -7.39 25.66
C LEU A 340 -15.28 -7.87 24.38
N PHE A 341 -14.91 -6.95 23.49
CA PHE A 341 -14.13 -7.26 22.30
C PHE A 341 -12.72 -7.72 22.68
N LYS A 342 -12.06 -7.04 23.62
CA LYS A 342 -10.76 -7.47 24.15
C LYS A 342 -10.84 -8.87 24.73
N ASP A 343 -11.83 -9.14 25.58
CA ASP A 343 -12.04 -10.48 26.17
C ASP A 343 -12.23 -11.53 25.07
N ARG A 344 -13.07 -11.27 24.07
CA ARG A 344 -13.30 -12.22 22.98
C ARG A 344 -12.05 -12.45 22.13
N LEU A 345 -11.25 -11.43 21.86
CA LEU A 345 -9.98 -11.56 21.14
C LEU A 345 -8.94 -12.37 21.94
N LEU A 346 -8.96 -12.27 23.26
CA LEU A 346 -8.07 -13.03 24.16
C LEU A 346 -8.51 -14.49 24.35
N PHE A 347 -9.81 -14.75 24.39
CA PHE A 347 -10.34 -16.08 24.78
C PHE A 347 -10.94 -16.89 23.63
N CYS A 348 -11.34 -16.26 22.53
CA CYS A 348 -11.97 -16.90 21.37
C CYS A 348 -11.08 -16.81 20.11
N GLY A 349 -11.28 -17.70 19.13
CA GLY A 349 -10.45 -17.78 17.91
C GLY A 349 -9.38 -18.88 17.94
N SER A 350 -8.46 -18.85 16.98
CA SER A 350 -7.34 -19.81 16.90
C SER A 350 -6.33 -19.58 18.03
N SER A 351 -5.48 -20.57 18.31
CA SER A 351 -4.45 -20.43 19.35
C SER A 351 -3.48 -19.30 19.02
N GLU A 352 -3.11 -19.17 17.75
CA GLU A 352 -2.17 -18.18 17.24
C GLU A 352 -2.72 -16.77 17.39
N ALA A 353 -3.98 -16.56 17.02
CA ALA A 353 -4.63 -15.25 17.16
C ALA A 353 -4.69 -14.80 18.63
N LYS A 354 -5.06 -15.72 19.54
CA LYS A 354 -5.08 -15.41 20.99
C LYS A 354 -3.70 -15.02 21.50
N THR A 355 -2.66 -15.76 21.13
CA THR A 355 -1.28 -15.43 21.53
C THR A 355 -0.88 -14.03 21.06
N LEU A 356 -1.23 -13.66 19.83
CA LEU A 356 -0.93 -12.33 19.30
C LEU A 356 -1.67 -11.23 20.04
N TRP A 357 -2.96 -11.41 20.33
CA TRP A 357 -3.70 -10.42 21.11
C TRP A 357 -3.22 -10.33 22.56
N HIS A 358 -2.86 -11.45 23.19
CA HIS A 358 -2.21 -11.44 24.50
C HIS A 358 -0.91 -10.64 24.48
N GLU A 359 -0.08 -10.81 23.45
CA GLU A 359 1.15 -10.05 23.32
C GLU A 359 0.88 -8.56 23.10
N ALA A 360 0.05 -8.21 22.13
CA ALA A 360 -0.24 -6.83 21.79
C ALA A 360 -0.81 -6.03 22.97
N LEU A 361 -1.75 -6.63 23.72
CA LEU A 361 -2.43 -5.98 24.84
C LEU A 361 -1.56 -5.88 26.10
N ASN A 362 -0.54 -6.73 26.26
CA ASN A 362 0.39 -6.71 27.39
C ASN A 362 1.71 -5.98 27.09
N THR A 363 1.96 -5.59 25.82
CA THR A 363 3.18 -4.91 25.45
C THR A 363 3.20 -3.47 26.00
N GLU A 364 4.25 -3.11 26.73
CA GLU A 364 4.49 -1.72 27.18
C GLU A 364 4.99 -0.80 26.05
N CYS A 365 4.35 -0.81 24.88
CA CYS A 365 4.77 0.00 23.75
C CYS A 365 4.23 1.43 23.90
N GLU A 366 5.12 2.43 24.11
CA GLU A 366 4.74 3.84 24.29
C GLU A 366 3.82 4.40 23.22
N SER A 367 3.96 3.97 21.97
CA SER A 367 3.09 4.41 20.87
C SER A 367 1.67 3.86 20.95
N ILE A 368 1.38 2.95 21.88
CA ILE A 368 0.13 2.17 21.96
C ILE A 368 -0.42 2.17 23.41
N LYS A 369 0.18 2.92 24.35
CA LYS A 369 -0.09 2.87 25.80
C LYS A 369 -1.53 3.19 26.25
N HIS A 370 -2.45 3.53 25.35
CA HIS A 370 -3.82 3.90 25.67
C HIS A 370 -4.82 3.21 24.74
N PHE A 371 -5.10 1.92 24.98
CA PHE A 371 -6.20 1.18 24.33
C PHE A 371 -7.55 1.65 24.87
N ASN A 372 -7.98 2.84 24.44
CA ASN A 372 -9.14 3.52 24.99
C ASN A 372 -10.32 3.54 24.01
N SER A 373 -10.14 3.11 22.76
CA SER A 373 -11.17 3.13 21.74
C SER A 373 -11.24 1.84 20.92
N LEU A 374 -12.38 1.63 20.26
CA LEU A 374 -12.53 0.56 19.25
C LEU A 374 -11.55 0.74 18.07
N LEU A 375 -11.14 1.97 17.79
CA LEU A 375 -10.21 2.28 16.70
C LEU A 375 -8.79 1.80 16.98
N ASP A 376 -8.39 1.70 18.25
CA ASP A 376 -7.07 1.18 18.61
C ASP A 376 -6.93 -0.30 18.23
N LEU A 377 -8.02 -1.08 18.26
CA LEU A 377 -8.03 -2.47 17.82
C LEU A 377 -7.74 -2.61 16.33
N ASN A 378 -8.24 -1.67 15.52
CA ASN A 378 -8.04 -1.65 14.08
C ASN A 378 -6.54 -1.48 13.73
N TYR A 379 -5.85 -0.53 14.37
CA TYR A 379 -4.42 -0.30 14.14
C TYR A 379 -3.55 -1.51 14.48
N ILE A 380 -3.90 -2.27 15.52
CA ILE A 380 -3.18 -3.50 15.88
C ILE A 380 -3.48 -4.60 14.87
N ASP A 381 -4.75 -4.78 14.51
CA ASP A 381 -5.20 -5.92 13.71
C ASP A 381 -4.41 -6.04 12.40
N TYR A 382 -4.09 -4.94 11.75
CA TYR A 382 -3.33 -5.00 10.50
C TYR A 382 -1.92 -5.60 10.72
N SER A 383 -1.24 -5.19 11.80
CA SER A 383 0.07 -5.73 12.16
C SER A 383 -0.01 -7.15 12.71
N ALA A 384 -1.10 -7.48 13.42
CA ALA A 384 -1.38 -8.80 13.94
C ALA A 384 -1.76 -9.79 12.83
N SER A 385 -2.40 -9.35 11.76
CA SER A 385 -2.70 -10.15 10.57
C SER A 385 -1.43 -10.52 9.80
N LEU A 386 -0.46 -9.60 9.71
CA LEU A 386 0.89 -9.92 9.25
C LEU A 386 1.56 -10.94 10.17
N ALA A 387 1.47 -10.75 11.49
CA ALA A 387 2.04 -11.68 12.46
C ALA A 387 1.40 -13.07 12.40
N LEU A 388 0.09 -13.18 12.18
CA LEU A 388 -0.62 -14.44 11.94
C LEU A 388 -0.03 -15.19 10.76
N SER A 389 0.26 -14.48 9.67
CA SER A 389 0.90 -15.07 8.49
C SER A 389 2.28 -15.63 8.85
N VAL A 390 3.07 -14.91 9.65
CA VAL A 390 4.38 -15.35 10.12
C VAL A 390 4.30 -16.59 11.00
N VAL A 391 3.41 -16.62 11.99
CA VAL A 391 3.26 -17.73 12.94
C VAL A 391 2.68 -18.98 12.26
N SER A 392 1.79 -18.80 11.28
CA SER A 392 1.21 -19.92 10.55
C SER A 392 2.16 -20.54 9.51
N SER A 393 3.22 -19.83 9.14
CA SER A 393 4.11 -20.26 8.06
C SER A 393 5.19 -21.21 8.57
N GLU A 394 5.34 -22.34 7.90
CA GLU A 394 6.47 -23.24 8.14
C GLU A 394 7.78 -22.53 7.75
N ASP A 395 8.77 -22.54 8.65
CA ASP A 395 10.09 -21.94 8.48
C ASP A 395 10.12 -20.41 8.22
N SER A 396 9.08 -19.66 8.61
CA SER A 396 9.02 -18.18 8.43
C SER A 396 9.22 -17.74 6.97
N ARG A 397 8.74 -18.51 5.99
CA ARG A 397 8.89 -18.21 4.57
C ARG A 397 7.88 -17.17 4.09
N VAL A 398 7.85 -16.04 4.80
CA VAL A 398 6.87 -14.96 4.63
C VAL A 398 7.54 -13.71 4.09
N CYS A 399 6.86 -13.06 3.16
CA CYS A 399 7.20 -11.73 2.68
C CYS A 399 6.04 -10.77 2.94
N SER A 400 6.31 -9.62 3.55
CA SER A 400 5.40 -8.49 3.51
C SER A 400 5.68 -7.70 2.23
N LEU A 401 4.68 -7.59 1.35
CA LEU A 401 4.71 -6.81 0.13
C LEU A 401 3.68 -5.69 0.24
N LEU A 402 4.12 -4.51 0.69
CA LEU A 402 3.20 -3.40 1.00
C LEU A 402 3.59 -2.13 0.24
N PRO A 403 2.60 -1.30 -0.16
CA PRO A 403 2.91 0.02 -0.67
C PRO A 403 3.53 0.89 0.42
N LEU A 404 4.22 1.96 0.01
CA LEU A 404 4.88 2.89 0.92
C LEU A 404 3.95 3.44 2.02
N GLN A 405 2.71 3.82 1.70
CA GLN A 405 1.77 4.34 2.70
C GLN A 405 1.39 3.32 3.79
N GLU A 406 1.57 2.02 3.53
CA GLU A 406 1.29 0.93 4.48
C GLU A 406 2.54 0.47 5.25
N ALA A 407 3.67 1.17 5.11
CA ALA A 407 4.88 0.92 5.89
C ALA A 407 4.69 0.88 7.42
N PRO A 408 3.78 1.67 8.01
CA PRO A 408 3.53 1.60 9.44
C PRO A 408 3.17 0.20 9.93
N VAL A 409 2.50 -0.64 9.12
CA VAL A 409 2.14 -2.03 9.48
C VAL A 409 3.38 -2.84 9.88
N VAL A 410 4.44 -2.80 9.08
CA VAL A 410 5.68 -3.55 9.37
C VAL A 410 6.44 -2.94 10.55
N HIS A 411 6.36 -1.62 10.72
CA HIS A 411 6.96 -0.94 11.88
C HIS A 411 6.28 -1.33 13.18
N PHE A 412 4.95 -1.40 13.20
CA PHE A 412 4.18 -1.87 14.34
C PHE A 412 4.37 -3.36 14.58
N TYR A 413 4.40 -4.19 13.54
CA TYR A 413 4.80 -5.59 13.65
C TYR A 413 6.14 -5.76 14.36
N LYS A 414 7.15 -4.99 13.94
CA LYS A 414 8.48 -5.02 14.56
C LYS A 414 8.46 -4.63 16.04
N LYS A 415 7.63 -3.65 16.40
CA LYS A 415 7.52 -3.14 17.78
C LYS A 415 6.76 -4.07 18.70
N LEU A 416 5.66 -4.65 18.22
CA LEU A 416 4.71 -5.43 19.01
C LEU A 416 5.04 -6.92 19.04
N PHE A 417 5.41 -7.50 17.90
CA PHE A 417 5.38 -8.96 17.71
C PHE A 417 6.76 -9.55 17.44
N ALA A 418 7.61 -8.82 16.72
CA ALA A 418 8.88 -9.37 16.26
C ALA A 418 9.89 -9.66 17.38
N ASN A 419 9.64 -9.34 18.65
CA ASN A 419 10.57 -9.71 19.73
C ASN A 419 10.14 -10.95 20.52
N SER A 420 8.85 -11.23 20.54
CA SER A 420 8.21 -12.26 21.36
C SER A 420 7.79 -13.49 20.58
N LEU A 421 7.55 -13.36 19.28
CA LEU A 421 7.16 -14.49 18.47
C LEU A 421 8.33 -15.43 18.17
N PRO A 422 8.10 -16.76 18.19
CA PRO A 422 8.98 -17.66 17.47
C PRO A 422 8.95 -17.26 16.00
N ASN A 423 10.03 -17.47 15.26
CA ASN A 423 9.98 -17.30 13.80
C ASN A 423 9.66 -15.86 13.34
N LYS A 424 10.02 -14.86 14.17
CA LYS A 424 9.83 -13.40 14.03
C LYS A 424 10.42 -12.73 12.78
N GLU A 425 11.19 -13.48 12.01
CA GLU A 425 11.93 -12.95 10.89
C GLU A 425 11.07 -12.88 9.62
N LEU A 426 11.17 -11.77 8.88
CA LEU A 426 10.30 -11.44 7.74
C LEU A 426 11.10 -10.72 6.65
N LEU A 427 10.90 -11.13 5.38
CA LEU A 427 11.31 -10.29 4.24
C LEU A 427 10.29 -9.17 4.04
N TYR A 428 10.73 -7.93 4.11
CA TYR A 428 9.90 -6.78 3.85
C TYR A 428 10.28 -6.16 2.50
N ILE A 429 9.36 -6.24 1.54
CA ILE A 429 9.44 -5.54 0.27
C ILE A 429 8.41 -4.42 0.29
N GLN A 430 8.91 -3.20 0.19
CA GLN A 430 8.09 -2.01 0.07
C GLN A 430 8.13 -1.55 -1.38
N TRP A 431 6.98 -1.28 -1.98
CA TRP A 431 6.92 -0.70 -3.32
C TRP A 431 6.50 0.76 -3.26
N LEU A 432 7.15 1.59 -4.07
CA LEU A 432 6.76 2.98 -4.25
C LEU A 432 5.63 3.01 -5.30
N PRO A 433 4.43 3.47 -4.93
CA PRO A 433 3.38 3.60 -5.92
C PRO A 433 3.77 4.63 -6.99
N PRO A 434 3.45 4.36 -8.27
CA PRO A 434 3.71 5.30 -9.34
C PRO A 434 2.97 6.61 -9.12
N PHE A 435 1.85 6.63 -8.41
CA PHE A 435 1.19 7.86 -8.01
C PHE A 435 0.68 7.73 -6.59
N LEU A 436 0.58 8.86 -5.90
CA LEU A 436 0.00 8.87 -4.56
C LEU A 436 -1.41 9.41 -4.67
N VAL A 437 -2.33 8.89 -3.89
CA VAL A 437 -3.69 9.40 -3.87
C VAL A 437 -3.79 10.49 -2.80
N HIS A 438 -4.56 11.52 -3.12
CA HIS A 438 -4.72 12.67 -2.25
C HIS A 438 -5.51 12.30 -1.02
N ILE A 439 -4.83 12.39 0.12
CA ILE A 439 -5.44 12.32 1.42
C ILE A 439 -5.30 13.72 2.02
N GLU A 440 -6.42 14.34 2.39
CA GLU A 440 -6.53 15.75 2.76
C GLU A 440 -5.60 16.15 3.92
N ASP A 441 -5.31 15.22 4.83
CA ASP A 441 -4.36 15.43 5.94
C ASP A 441 -2.87 15.40 5.53
N PHE A 442 -2.58 15.10 4.26
CA PHE A 442 -1.24 14.92 3.72
C PHE A 442 -0.91 15.94 2.63
N GLN A 443 -1.80 16.91 2.37
CA GLN A 443 -1.85 17.91 1.28
C GLN A 443 -0.52 18.47 0.74
N GLU A 444 0.54 18.60 1.53
CA GLU A 444 1.80 19.23 1.07
C GLU A 444 2.81 18.25 0.42
N ARG A 445 2.43 16.99 0.18
CA ARG A 445 3.41 15.90 0.08
C ARG A 445 3.12 14.80 -0.95
N ALA A 446 2.91 15.15 -2.23
CA ALA A 446 3.11 14.26 -3.40
C ALA A 446 2.57 14.77 -4.74
N PHE A 447 2.97 14.06 -5.80
CA PHE A 447 2.21 14.00 -7.05
C PHE A 447 0.92 13.22 -6.80
N TYR A 448 -0.21 13.94 -6.70
CA TYR A 448 -1.49 13.34 -6.38
C TYR A 448 -2.31 12.97 -7.61
N ILE A 449 -2.90 11.76 -7.64
CA ILE A 449 -3.83 11.37 -8.72
C ILE A 449 -5.02 12.34 -8.81
N SER A 450 -5.51 12.83 -7.67
CA SER A 450 -6.66 13.76 -7.58
C SER A 450 -6.49 15.01 -8.43
N ASP A 451 -5.29 15.57 -8.44
CA ASP A 451 -4.98 16.85 -9.08
C ASP A 451 -5.06 16.76 -10.60
N TYR A 452 -5.14 15.54 -11.12
CA TYR A 452 -5.23 15.21 -12.52
C TYR A 452 -6.44 14.34 -12.84
N LEU A 453 -7.38 14.12 -11.90
CA LEU A 453 -8.56 13.26 -12.14
C LEU A 453 -9.38 13.75 -13.34
N ASP A 454 -9.54 15.05 -13.52
CA ASP A 454 -10.22 15.60 -14.70
C ASP A 454 -9.49 15.25 -16.00
N LEU A 455 -8.15 15.24 -15.98
CA LEU A 455 -7.32 14.88 -17.13
C LEU A 455 -7.28 13.36 -17.36
N LEU A 456 -7.36 12.58 -16.29
CA LEU A 456 -7.44 11.11 -16.29
C LEU A 456 -8.87 10.63 -16.57
N SER A 457 -9.89 11.48 -16.47
CA SER A 457 -11.24 11.14 -16.92
C SER A 457 -11.29 10.98 -18.46
N GLU A 458 -10.39 11.67 -19.19
CA GLU A 458 -10.21 11.51 -20.64
C GLU A 458 -9.35 10.27 -21.00
N VAL A 459 -8.55 9.74 -20.06
CA VAL A 459 -7.63 8.60 -20.24
C VAL A 459 -7.78 7.63 -19.08
N SER A 460 -8.39 6.46 -19.31
CA SER A 460 -8.62 5.44 -18.26
C SER A 460 -7.45 5.35 -17.25
N LEU A 461 -7.73 5.66 -15.98
CA LEU A 461 -6.74 5.65 -14.87
C LEU A 461 -5.94 4.34 -14.83
N THR A 462 -6.60 3.22 -15.14
CA THR A 462 -5.97 1.90 -15.28
C THR A 462 -4.87 1.87 -16.33
N PHE A 463 -5.12 2.43 -17.52
CA PHE A 463 -4.11 2.52 -18.58
C PHE A 463 -2.91 3.36 -18.12
N PHE A 464 -3.18 4.51 -17.49
CA PHE A 464 -2.12 5.39 -17.01
C PHE A 464 -1.22 4.74 -15.94
N ILE A 465 -1.81 3.98 -15.01
CA ILE A 465 -1.06 3.21 -14.01
C ILE A 465 -0.16 2.16 -14.65
N ARG A 466 -0.66 1.44 -15.66
CA ARG A 466 0.13 0.46 -16.41
C ARG A 466 1.33 1.11 -17.11
N GLU A 467 1.12 2.25 -17.76
CA GLU A 467 2.19 2.99 -18.42
C GLU A 467 3.31 3.40 -17.45
N CYS A 468 2.98 3.87 -16.24
CA CYS A 468 4.03 4.21 -15.27
C CYS A 468 4.80 2.99 -14.75
N PHE A 469 4.15 1.82 -14.63
CA PHE A 469 4.87 0.59 -14.33
C PHE A 469 5.80 0.18 -15.49
N MET A 470 5.35 0.32 -16.75
CA MET A 470 6.16 0.06 -17.94
C MET A 470 7.33 1.05 -18.07
N LEU A 471 7.14 2.32 -17.69
CA LEU A 471 8.22 3.30 -17.63
C LEU A 471 9.26 2.91 -16.60
N THR A 472 8.83 2.46 -15.42
CA THR A 472 9.74 1.97 -14.37
C THR A 472 10.58 0.80 -14.88
N ALA A 473 9.94 -0.15 -15.56
CA ALA A 473 10.64 -1.28 -16.17
C ALA A 473 11.69 -0.86 -17.20
N SER A 474 11.36 0.11 -18.07
CA SER A 474 12.27 0.58 -19.12
C SER A 474 13.60 1.11 -18.57
N GLN A 475 13.62 1.64 -17.34
CA GLN A 475 14.85 2.09 -16.71
C GLN A 475 15.86 0.97 -16.47
N VAL A 476 15.37 -0.26 -16.28
CA VAL A 476 16.22 -1.45 -16.20
C VAL A 476 16.80 -1.80 -17.57
N ASP A 477 16.06 -1.57 -18.65
CA ASP A 477 16.42 -2.03 -20.00
C ASP A 477 17.22 -1.04 -20.85
N LEU A 478 17.23 0.25 -20.53
CA LEU A 478 17.90 1.35 -21.29
C LEU A 478 19.43 1.20 -21.48
N ARG A 479 20.05 0.06 -21.13
CA ARG A 479 21.46 -0.24 -21.43
C ARG A 479 21.70 -1.59 -22.12
N SER A 480 20.66 -2.41 -22.31
CA SER A 480 20.74 -3.59 -23.18
C SER A 480 20.27 -3.17 -24.57
N ASP A 481 21.02 -3.50 -25.62
CA ASP A 481 20.87 -3.10 -27.03
C ASP A 481 19.54 -3.50 -27.72
N LEU A 482 18.43 -3.63 -27.00
CA LEU A 482 17.12 -3.88 -27.57
C LEU A 482 16.48 -2.56 -28.01
N ASN A 483 16.33 -2.43 -29.33
CA ASN A 483 15.40 -1.52 -30.00
C ASN A 483 13.94 -1.84 -29.58
N VAL A 484 13.60 -1.65 -28.31
CA VAL A 484 12.19 -1.50 -27.93
C VAL A 484 11.80 -0.15 -28.49
N ASN A 485 11.20 -0.17 -29.68
CA ASN A 485 10.57 1.01 -30.26
C ASN A 485 9.37 1.36 -29.38
N TYR A 486 9.64 2.11 -28.31
CA TYR A 486 8.66 2.54 -27.32
C TYR A 486 7.50 3.29 -28.00
N GLU A 487 7.79 3.98 -29.10
CA GLU A 487 6.79 4.64 -29.92
C GLU A 487 5.87 3.65 -30.63
N SER A 488 6.38 2.49 -31.07
CA SER A 488 5.59 1.40 -31.65
C SER A 488 4.79 0.64 -30.59
N PHE A 489 5.37 0.43 -29.40
CA PHE A 489 4.68 -0.18 -28.26
C PHE A 489 3.50 0.68 -27.80
N LEU A 490 3.73 1.98 -27.59
CA LEU A 490 2.69 2.96 -27.26
C LEU A 490 1.62 3.04 -28.36
N LYS A 491 2.02 3.01 -29.64
CA LYS A 491 1.05 2.97 -30.77
C LYS A 491 0.20 1.70 -30.78
N SER A 492 0.71 0.58 -30.28
CA SER A 492 -0.04 -0.68 -30.22
C SER A 492 -1.02 -0.80 -29.05
N ILE A 493 -0.85 0.00 -27.99
CA ILE A 493 -1.77 0.01 -26.85
C ILE A 493 -2.85 1.10 -27.00
N ILE A 494 -2.56 2.17 -27.76
CA ILE A 494 -3.51 3.25 -28.07
C ILE A 494 -4.48 2.85 -29.20
N ALA A 495 -4.15 1.83 -30.00
CA ALA A 495 -4.99 1.28 -31.07
C ALA A 495 -5.88 0.15 -30.55
#